data_AF-A0A424J482-F1
#
_entry.id   AF-A0A424J482-F1
#
_cell.length_a   1.000
_cell.length_b   1.000
_cell.length_c   1.000
_cell.angle_alpha   90.00
_cell.angle_beta   90.00
_cell.angle_gamma   90.00
#
_symmetry.space_group_name_H-M   'P 1'
#
loop_
_entity.id
_entity.type
_entity.pdbx_description
1 polymer ?
#
loop_
_entity_poly.entity_id
_entity_poly.type
_entity_poly.pdbx_seq_one_letter_code
_entity_poly.pdbx_strand_id
1 'polypeptide(L)'
;MLCAALGGGKLGMDQGSFTENDGKHIDNGQFFVAFDSGKFSGETFDRTITALIASITEQEGARLPNARRDANKVYFAKHGLSIGTALYEALKGLA
;
A
#
# COMPACT_ATOMS: atom_id res chain seq x y z
N MET A 1 10.10 -10.97 -11.22
CA MET A 1 11.29 -10.34 -11.83
C MET A 1 11.89 -9.26 -10.93
N LEU A 2 11.25 -8.09 -10.78
CA LEU A 2 11.86 -6.97 -10.03
C LEU A 2 12.15 -7.28 -8.55
N CYS A 3 11.17 -7.76 -7.79
CA CYS A 3 11.38 -8.11 -6.37
C CYS A 3 12.24 -9.36 -6.14
N ALA A 4 12.21 -10.28 -7.12
CA ALA A 4 12.86 -11.58 -7.01
C ALA A 4 14.20 -11.60 -7.76
N ALA A 5 14.21 -11.96 -9.04
CA ALA A 5 15.43 -12.05 -9.85
C ALA A 5 16.37 -10.83 -9.80
N LEU A 6 15.83 -9.61 -9.78
CA LEU A 6 16.64 -8.39 -9.65
C LEU A 6 16.92 -8.03 -8.19
N GLY A 7 15.89 -8.06 -7.34
CA GLY A 7 15.95 -7.64 -5.93
C GLY A 7 16.52 -8.68 -4.95
N GLY A 8 16.86 -9.88 -5.42
CA GLY A 8 17.38 -10.98 -4.61
C GLY A 8 16.32 -11.83 -3.90
N GLY A 9 15.03 -11.58 -4.10
CA GLY A 9 13.95 -12.43 -3.59
C GLY A 9 13.79 -13.74 -4.37
N LYS A 10 13.04 -14.67 -3.79
CA LYS A 10 12.62 -15.93 -4.41
C LYS A 10 11.47 -15.72 -5.38
N LEU A 11 11.45 -16.50 -6.45
CA LEU A 11 10.33 -16.51 -7.40
C LEU A 11 9.11 -17.19 -6.78
N GLY A 12 7.95 -17.00 -7.40
CA GLY A 12 6.68 -17.59 -6.95
C GLY A 12 6.73 -19.11 -6.76
N MET A 13 7.59 -19.80 -7.52
CA MET A 13 7.79 -21.24 -7.44
C MET A 13 8.68 -21.68 -6.27
N ASP A 14 9.52 -20.78 -5.76
CA ASP A 14 10.56 -21.09 -4.76
C ASP A 14 10.26 -20.46 -3.38
N GLN A 15 9.36 -19.48 -3.31
CA GLN A 15 8.89 -18.84 -2.08
C GLN A 15 8.03 -19.78 -1.22
N GLY A 16 7.96 -19.50 0.08
CA GLY A 16 6.96 -20.09 0.98
C GLY A 16 5.53 -19.60 0.68
N SER A 17 4.55 -20.31 1.23
CA SER A 17 3.12 -20.01 1.04
C SER A 17 2.62 -18.85 1.90
N PHE A 18 1.85 -17.94 1.28
CA PHE A 18 1.16 -16.85 1.99
C PHE A 18 -0.08 -17.30 2.77
N THR A 19 -0.62 -18.48 2.45
CA THR A 19 -1.92 -18.94 2.94
C THR A 19 -1.84 -20.25 3.69
N GLU A 20 -0.76 -21.01 3.50
CA GLU A 20 -0.53 -22.29 4.16
C GLU A 20 0.66 -22.17 5.11
N ASN A 21 0.60 -22.90 6.22
CA ASN A 21 1.73 -23.01 7.13
C ASN A 21 2.65 -24.15 6.68
N ASP A 22 3.37 -23.93 5.58
CA ASP A 22 4.27 -24.90 4.95
C ASP A 22 5.68 -24.95 5.60
N GLY A 23 5.89 -24.17 6.67
CA GLY A 23 7.16 -24.07 7.38
C GLY A 23 8.27 -23.34 6.62
N LYS A 24 7.96 -22.72 5.47
CA LYS A 24 8.93 -21.98 4.66
C LYS A 24 8.74 -20.48 4.86
N HIS A 25 9.85 -19.75 4.81
CA HIS A 25 9.79 -18.29 4.70
C HIS A 25 9.30 -17.90 3.31
N ILE A 26 8.45 -16.87 3.23
CA ILE A 26 7.99 -16.31 1.95
C ILE A 26 9.19 -15.88 1.09
N ASP A 27 10.09 -15.05 1.59
CA ASP A 27 11.33 -14.63 0.88
C ASP A 27 11.12 -14.01 -0.52
N ASN A 28 9.95 -13.48 -0.85
CA ASN A 28 9.62 -12.99 -2.20
C ASN A 28 10.33 -11.68 -2.60
N GLY A 29 10.89 -10.96 -1.62
CA GLY A 29 11.58 -9.69 -1.80
C GLY A 29 10.65 -8.50 -2.05
N GLN A 30 11.23 -7.31 -2.07
CA GLN A 30 10.54 -6.06 -2.40
C GLN A 30 11.44 -5.19 -3.29
N PHE A 31 10.83 -4.43 -4.20
CA PHE A 31 11.55 -3.53 -5.09
C PHE A 31 10.84 -2.18 -5.11
N PHE A 32 11.62 -1.11 -4.92
CA PHE A 32 11.12 0.25 -4.85
C PHE A 32 11.73 1.09 -5.97
N VAL A 33 10.91 1.93 -6.60
CA VAL A 33 11.36 2.97 -7.54
C VAL A 33 10.86 4.30 -7.04
N ALA A 34 11.77 5.26 -6.91
CA ALA A 34 11.45 6.63 -6.54
C ALA A 34 11.91 7.56 -7.66
N PHE A 35 11.03 8.49 -8.03
CA PHE A 35 11.32 9.53 -9.02
C PHE A 35 11.32 10.88 -8.34
N ASP A 36 12.34 11.68 -8.62
CA ASP A 36 12.37 13.10 -8.28
C ASP A 36 11.64 13.86 -9.39
N SER A 37 10.37 14.21 -9.15
CA SER A 37 9.54 14.90 -10.15
C SER A 37 10.14 16.24 -10.59
N GLY A 38 10.89 16.93 -9.73
CA GLY A 38 11.57 18.18 -10.05
C GLY A 38 12.61 18.02 -11.15
N LYS A 39 13.31 16.87 -11.19
CA LYS A 39 14.31 16.58 -12.24
C LYS A 39 13.70 16.27 -13.61
N PHE A 40 12.44 15.82 -13.66
CA PHE A 40 11.77 15.44 -14.91
C PHE A 40 10.83 16.52 -15.43
N SER A 41 10.18 17.28 -14.55
CA SER A 41 9.09 18.19 -14.89
C SER A 41 9.28 19.61 -14.35
N GLY A 42 10.43 19.90 -13.74
CA GLY A 42 10.69 21.17 -13.07
C GLY A 42 9.62 21.46 -12.02
N GLU A 43 9.15 22.70 -11.99
CA GLU A 43 8.12 23.15 -11.04
C GLU A 43 6.67 22.88 -11.50
N THR A 44 6.48 22.13 -12.60
CA THR A 44 5.15 21.96 -13.21
C THR A 44 4.38 20.73 -12.75
N PHE A 45 5.03 19.80 -12.02
CA PHE A 45 4.43 18.54 -11.60
C PHE A 45 3.13 18.75 -10.81
N ASP A 46 3.20 19.55 -9.74
CA ASP A 46 2.09 19.74 -8.81
C ASP A 46 0.88 20.36 -9.51
N ARG A 47 1.11 21.34 -10.39
CA ARG A 47 0.05 21.95 -11.21
C ARG A 47 -0.61 20.90 -12.11
N THR A 48 0.19 20.07 -12.78
CA THR A 48 -0.30 19.02 -13.69
C THR A 48 -1.12 17.97 -12.95
N ILE A 49 -0.62 17.46 -11.82
CA ILE A 49 -1.32 16.49 -10.98
C ILE A 49 -2.60 17.08 -10.39
N THR A 50 -2.58 18.34 -9.96
CA THR A 50 -3.78 19.03 -9.44
C THR A 50 -4.88 19.12 -10.50
N ALA A 51 -4.52 19.52 -11.73
CA ALA A 51 -5.48 19.58 -12.84
C ALA A 51 -6.05 18.21 -13.21
N LEU A 52 -5.20 17.16 -13.21
CA LEU A 52 -5.64 15.79 -13.43
C LEU A 52 -6.61 15.31 -12.35
N ILE A 53 -6.29 15.56 -11.08
CA ILE A 53 -7.17 15.22 -9.96
C ILE A 53 -8.53 15.88 -10.12
N ALA A 54 -8.55 17.20 -10.39
CA ALA A 54 -9.79 17.95 -10.60
C ALA A 54 -10.63 17.32 -11.73
N SER A 55 -10.02 17.09 -12.89
CA SER A 55 -10.67 16.47 -14.04
C SER A 55 -11.26 15.09 -13.76
N ILE A 56 -10.60 14.28 -12.91
CA ILE A 56 -11.13 12.98 -12.48
C ILE A 56 -12.32 13.20 -11.54
N THR A 57 -12.18 14.06 -10.53
CA THR A 57 -13.19 14.21 -9.48
C THR A 57 -14.46 14.95 -9.92
N GLU A 58 -14.41 15.70 -11.02
CA GLU A 58 -15.59 16.35 -11.62
C GLU A 58 -16.50 15.37 -12.37
N GLN A 59 -16.00 14.18 -12.72
CA GLN A 59 -16.80 13.16 -13.40
C GLN A 59 -17.74 12.47 -12.41
N GLU A 60 -19.02 12.38 -12.76
CA GLU A 60 -20.03 11.77 -11.90
C GLU A 60 -19.66 10.31 -11.54
N GLY A 61 -19.67 10.01 -10.25
CA GLY A 61 -19.34 8.69 -9.72
C GLY A 61 -17.84 8.36 -9.65
N ALA A 62 -16.97 9.19 -10.22
CA ALA A 62 -15.52 8.97 -10.18
C ALA A 62 -14.94 9.20 -8.77
N ARG A 63 -13.84 8.50 -8.48
CA ARG A 63 -13.10 8.62 -7.21
C ARG A 63 -11.61 8.43 -7.47
N LEU A 64 -10.79 9.12 -6.67
CA LEU A 64 -9.36 8.89 -6.69
C LEU A 64 -9.02 7.50 -6.12
N PRO A 65 -7.97 6.84 -6.64
CA PRO A 65 -7.38 5.68 -5.99
C PRO A 65 -7.12 5.98 -4.50
N ASN A 66 -7.45 5.02 -3.65
CA ASN A 66 -7.27 5.10 -2.20
C ASN A 66 -8.13 6.15 -1.45
N ALA A 67 -9.04 6.89 -2.10
CA ALA A 67 -9.90 7.89 -1.43
C ALA A 67 -10.66 7.32 -0.21
N ARG A 68 -11.16 6.09 -0.30
CA ARG A 68 -11.79 5.39 0.84
C ARG A 68 -10.81 5.14 2.00
N ARG A 69 -9.56 4.77 1.69
CA ARG A 69 -8.54 4.54 2.72
C ARG A 69 -8.20 5.84 3.44
N ASP A 70 -8.11 6.95 2.72
CA ASP A 70 -7.81 8.26 3.34
C ASP A 70 -8.98 8.78 4.18
N ALA A 71 -10.23 8.64 3.70
CA ALA A 71 -11.41 8.92 4.51
C ALA A 71 -11.44 8.08 5.81
N ASN A 72 -11.11 6.78 5.70
CA ASN A 72 -11.04 5.89 6.86
C ASN A 72 -9.94 6.31 7.85
N LYS A 73 -8.76 6.77 7.39
CA LYS A 73 -7.70 7.28 8.29
C LYS A 73 -8.21 8.46 9.12
N VAL A 74 -8.86 9.43 8.48
CA VAL A 74 -9.43 10.61 9.17
C VAL A 74 -10.50 10.19 10.18
N TYR A 75 -11.37 9.26 9.80
CA TYR A 75 -12.43 8.77 10.66
C TYR A 75 -11.87 7.99 11.86
N PHE A 76 -11.04 6.97 11.64
CA PHE A 76 -10.53 6.11 12.71
C PHE A 76 -9.49 6.78 13.60
N ALA A 77 -8.81 7.85 13.15
CA ALA A 77 -8.00 8.68 14.04
C ALA A 77 -8.83 9.32 15.17
N LYS A 78 -10.13 9.56 14.95
CA LYS A 78 -11.04 10.14 15.95
C LYS A 78 -11.83 9.09 16.74
N HIS A 79 -12.16 7.97 16.10
CA HIS A 79 -13.09 6.98 16.66
C HIS A 79 -12.40 5.70 17.15
N GLY A 80 -11.09 5.57 16.93
CA GLY A 80 -10.34 4.34 17.20
C GLY A 80 -10.59 3.24 16.17
N LEU A 81 -9.80 2.17 16.22
CA LEU A 81 -9.93 1.00 15.36
C LEU A 81 -10.67 -0.12 16.10
N SER A 82 -11.78 -0.57 15.54
CA SER A 82 -12.48 -1.75 16.06
C SER A 82 -11.77 -3.02 15.60
N ILE A 83 -11.38 -3.85 16.57
CA ILE A 83 -10.86 -5.20 16.33
C ILE A 83 -11.69 -6.21 17.12
N GLY A 84 -11.75 -7.45 16.64
CA GLY A 84 -12.48 -8.51 17.34
C GLY A 84 -11.85 -8.83 18.70
N THR A 85 -12.68 -9.16 19.69
CA THR A 85 -12.22 -9.44 21.07
C THR A 85 -11.15 -10.53 21.12
N ALA A 86 -11.29 -11.60 20.33
CA ALA A 86 -10.30 -12.67 20.27
C ALA A 86 -8.92 -12.17 19.81
N LEU A 87 -8.86 -11.28 18.82
CA LEU A 87 -7.61 -10.66 18.37
C LEU A 87 -7.04 -9.71 19.43
N TYR A 88 -7.90 -8.94 20.10
CA TYR A 88 -7.49 -8.02 21.15
C TYR A 88 -6.83 -8.76 22.32
N GLU A 89 -7.43 -9.85 22.81
CA GLU A 89 -6.87 -10.66 23.90
C GLU A 89 -5.57 -11.36 23.46
N ALA A 90 -5.50 -11.86 22.23
CA ALA A 90 -4.27 -12.44 21.70
C ALA A 90 -3.11 -11.43 21.65
N LEU A 91 -3.37 -10.19 21.20
CA LEU A 91 -2.36 -9.13 21.19
C LEU A 91 -1.91 -8.74 22.59
N LYS A 92 -2.82 -8.69 23.57
CA LYS A 92 -2.48 -8.44 24.97
C LYS A 92 -1.59 -9.52 25.57
N GLY A 93 -1.80 -10.78 25.23
CA GLY A 93 -0.99 -11.90 25.73
C GLY A 93 0.43 -11.97 25.16
N LEU A 94 0.73 -11.17 24.12
CA LEU A 94 2.07 -11.05 23.52
C LEU A 94 2.89 -9.88 24.09
N ALA A 95 2.26 -8.98 24.85
CA ALA A 95 2.87 -7.80 25.47
C ALA A 95 3.32 -8.11 26.91
#